data_AF-A0A072VJN0-F1
#
_entry.id   AF-A0A072VJN0-F1
#
_cell.length_a   1.000
_cell.length_b   1.000
_cell.length_c   1.000
_cell.angle_alpha   90.00
_cell.angle_beta   90.00
_cell.angle_gamma   90.00
#
_symmetry.space_group_name_H-M   'P 1'
#
loop_
_entity.id
_entity.type
_entity.pdbx_description
1 polymer ?
#
loop_
_entity_poly.entity_id
_entity_poly.type
_entity_poly.pdbx_seq_one_letter_code
_entity_poly.pdbx_strand_id
1 'polypeptide(L)'
;MRDGQHEWQEATINDFVPPVYVYHIRDQQPGKPLVNELKRYYGMLPAVVELFSQAGAPVEKIYGHTMRDVVVPDMDEEKWVV
;
A
#
# COMPACT_ATOMS: atom_id res chain seq x y z
N MET A 1 -1.75 11.33 42.90
CA MET A 1 -2.62 10.32 42.27
C MET A 1 -2.95 10.86 40.87
N ARG A 2 -2.85 10.04 39.81
CA ARG A 2 -3.15 10.49 38.43
C ARG A 2 -4.65 10.29 38.17
N ASP A 3 -5.45 11.35 38.32
CA ASP A 3 -6.85 11.39 37.83
C ASP A 3 -6.85 11.66 36.32
N GLY A 4 -6.38 10.67 35.54
CA GLY A 4 -6.53 10.74 34.09
C GLY A 4 -8.00 10.51 33.70
N GLN A 5 -8.57 11.39 32.91
CA GLN A 5 -9.93 11.22 32.39
C GLN A 5 -9.96 10.06 31.39
N HIS A 6 -10.82 9.08 31.64
CA HIS A 6 -11.10 7.97 30.73
C HIS A 6 -12.52 8.14 30.19
N GLU A 7 -12.67 8.13 28.87
CA GLU A 7 -13.97 8.14 28.20
C GLU A 7 -14.09 6.98 27.22
N TRP A 8 -15.33 6.54 27.00
CA TRP A 8 -15.65 5.56 25.97
C TRP A 8 -15.80 6.27 24.64
N GLN A 9 -15.21 5.70 23.59
CA GLN A 9 -15.41 6.15 22.21
C GLN A 9 -15.98 5.00 21.38
N GLU A 10 -16.71 5.34 20.33
CA GLU A 10 -17.16 4.37 19.34
C GLU A 10 -15.93 3.77 18.63
N ALA A 11 -15.87 2.45 18.57
CA ALA A 11 -14.77 1.76 17.91
C ALA A 11 -14.94 1.81 16.39
N THR A 12 -13.85 2.12 15.70
CA THR A 12 -13.75 2.10 14.24
C THR A 12 -13.05 0.84 13.77
N ILE A 13 -13.12 0.55 12.47
CA ILE A 13 -12.38 -0.57 11.89
C ILE A 13 -10.86 -0.46 12.11
N ASN A 14 -10.33 0.76 12.21
CA ASN A 14 -8.91 1.01 12.42
C ASN A 14 -8.45 0.63 13.84
N ASP A 15 -9.37 0.53 14.80
CA ASP A 15 -9.06 0.09 16.16
C ASP A 15 -8.86 -1.43 16.23
N PHE A 16 -9.45 -2.19 15.29
CA PHE A 16 -9.30 -3.64 15.18
C PHE A 16 -8.24 -4.05 14.16
N VAL A 17 -8.21 -3.37 13.02
CA VAL A 17 -7.29 -3.61 11.92
C VAL A 17 -6.62 -2.28 11.58
N PRO A 18 -5.56 -1.90 12.31
CA PRO A 18 -4.84 -0.68 12.01
C PRO A 18 -4.34 -0.74 10.56
N PRO A 19 -4.45 0.36 9.81
CA PRO A 19 -4.08 0.37 8.41
C PRO A 19 -2.56 0.15 8.28
N VAL A 20 -2.19 -1.02 7.80
CA VAL A 20 -0.82 -1.34 7.37
C VAL A 20 -0.73 -1.02 5.88
N TYR A 21 0.21 -0.20 5.46
CA TYR A 21 0.42 0.11 4.04
C TYR A 21 1.51 -0.78 3.44
N VAL A 22 1.26 -1.30 2.25
CA VAL A 22 2.15 -2.16 1.48
C VAL A 22 2.32 -1.62 0.07
N TYR A 23 3.42 -1.96 -0.60
CA TYR A 23 3.63 -1.57 -1.98
C TYR A 23 2.67 -2.31 -2.93
N HIS A 24 2.10 -1.58 -3.88
CA HIS A 24 1.18 -2.12 -4.87
C HIS A 24 1.94 -2.91 -5.95
N ILE A 25 1.43 -4.08 -6.32
CA ILE A 25 1.97 -4.88 -7.43
C ILE A 25 1.08 -4.67 -8.66
N ARG A 26 1.65 -4.14 -9.75
CA ARG A 26 0.89 -3.89 -10.99
C ARG A 26 0.34 -5.17 -11.60
N ASP A 27 -0.91 -5.11 -12.08
CA ASP A 27 -1.58 -6.17 -12.83
C ASP A 27 -0.81 -6.62 -14.09
N GLN A 28 0.06 -5.78 -14.64
CA GLN A 28 0.88 -6.08 -15.83
C GLN A 28 2.21 -6.78 -15.51
N GLN A 29 2.55 -6.97 -14.22
CA GLN A 29 3.79 -7.64 -13.80
C GLN A 29 3.53 -8.84 -12.86
N PRO A 30 2.56 -9.72 -13.14
CA PRO A 30 2.30 -10.88 -12.29
C PRO A 30 3.55 -11.77 -12.25
N GLY A 31 4.11 -11.96 -11.05
CA GLY A 31 5.26 -12.84 -10.81
C GLY A 31 6.64 -12.18 -10.78
N LYS A 32 6.76 -10.87 -11.00
CA LYS A 32 8.03 -10.15 -10.74
C LYS A 32 8.07 -9.68 -9.28
N PRO A 33 9.11 -10.03 -8.50
CA PRO A 33 9.25 -9.51 -7.14
C PRO A 33 9.56 -8.02 -7.17
N LEU A 34 9.07 -7.29 -6.17
CA LEU A 34 9.44 -5.89 -5.96
C LEU A 34 10.92 -5.78 -5.58
N VAL A 35 11.60 -4.80 -6.14
CA VAL A 35 13.02 -4.52 -5.86
C VAL A 35 13.11 -3.37 -4.87
N ASN A 36 13.84 -3.55 -3.77
CA ASN A 36 13.87 -2.58 -2.67
C ASN A 36 14.50 -1.23 -3.08
N GLU A 37 15.45 -1.22 -4.03
CA GLU A 37 16.03 0.02 -4.56
C GLU A 37 14.99 0.88 -5.31
N LEU A 38 13.94 0.24 -5.85
CA LEU A 38 12.88 0.90 -6.60
C LEU A 38 11.68 1.31 -5.74
N LYS A 39 11.73 1.13 -4.41
CA LYS A 39 10.58 1.41 -3.52
C LYS A 39 9.97 2.81 -3.66
N ARG A 40 10.78 3.80 -4.08
CA ARG A 40 10.33 5.19 -4.29
C ARG A 40 9.42 5.37 -5.52
N TYR A 41 9.38 4.37 -6.40
CA TYR A 41 8.58 4.38 -7.62
C TYR A 41 7.24 3.64 -7.44
N TYR A 42 7.12 2.79 -6.43
CA TYR A 42 5.91 2.03 -6.17
C TYR A 42 4.87 2.85 -5.40
N GLY A 43 3.62 2.74 -5.81
CA GLY A 43 2.44 3.15 -5.06
C GLY A 43 2.25 2.28 -3.83
N MET A 44 1.42 2.75 -2.90
CA MET A 44 1.15 2.06 -1.65
C MET A 44 -0.34 1.95 -1.39
N LEU A 45 -0.80 0.80 -0.91
CA LEU A 45 -2.19 0.56 -0.54
C LEU A 45 -2.29 0.00 0.88
N PRO A 46 -3.42 0.21 1.58
CA PRO A 46 -3.71 -0.59 2.76
C PRO A 46 -3.63 -2.08 2.42
N ALA A 47 -3.03 -2.89 3.28
CA ALA A 47 -2.73 -4.30 3.04
C ALA A 47 -3.98 -5.10 2.66
N VAL A 48 -5.11 -4.80 3.31
CA VAL A 48 -6.40 -5.42 3.00
C VAL A 48 -6.90 -5.04 1.61
N VAL A 49 -6.69 -3.79 1.18
CA VAL A 49 -7.08 -3.30 -0.16
C VAL A 49 -6.19 -3.94 -1.23
N GLU A 50 -4.89 -4.01 -1.01
CA GLU A 50 -3.95 -4.70 -1.93
C GLU A 50 -4.33 -6.18 -2.08
N LEU A 51 -4.58 -6.87 -0.96
CA LEU A 51 -4.96 -8.29 -0.97
C LEU A 51 -6.20 -8.56 -1.83
N PHE A 52 -7.25 -7.74 -1.68
CA PHE A 52 -8.47 -7.89 -2.48
C PHE A 52 -8.28 -7.43 -3.93
N SER A 53 -7.47 -6.39 -4.17
CA SER A 53 -7.11 -5.95 -5.53
C SER A 53 -6.45 -7.09 -6.31
N GLN A 54 -5.45 -7.75 -5.72
CA GLN A 54 -4.76 -8.90 -6.33
C GLN A 54 -5.70 -10.09 -6.56
N ALA A 55 -6.77 -10.21 -5.77
CA ALA A 55 -7.82 -11.21 -5.97
C ALA A 55 -8.84 -10.82 -7.06
N GLY A 56 -8.64 -9.68 -7.74
CA GLY A 56 -9.50 -9.18 -8.81
C GLY A 56 -10.70 -8.35 -8.33
N ALA A 57 -10.74 -7.96 -7.06
CA ALA A 57 -11.79 -7.08 -6.58
C ALA A 57 -11.62 -5.66 -7.15
N PRO A 58 -12.72 -4.97 -7.52
CA PRO A 58 -12.64 -3.59 -7.98
C PRO A 58 -12.21 -2.69 -6.83
N VAL A 59 -11.13 -1.93 -7.04
CA VAL A 59 -10.65 -0.94 -6.07
C VAL A 59 -11.36 0.39 -6.30
N GLU A 60 -11.81 1.02 -5.21
CA GLU A 60 -12.48 2.31 -5.28
C GLU A 60 -11.57 3.43 -5.80
N LYS A 61 -12.16 4.42 -6.50
CA LYS A 61 -11.43 5.56 -7.08
C LYS A 61 -10.62 6.35 -6.05
N ILE A 62 -11.01 6.33 -4.78
CA ILE A 62 -10.28 6.99 -3.70
C ILE A 62 -8.83 6.49 -3.59
N TYR A 63 -8.56 5.23 -3.94
CA TYR A 63 -7.22 4.65 -3.92
C TYR A 63 -6.47 4.82 -5.25
N GLY A 64 -7.12 5.34 -6.29
CA GLY A 64 -6.56 5.41 -7.64
C GLY A 64 -5.32 6.31 -7.77
N HIS A 65 -5.09 7.24 -6.83
CA HIS A 65 -3.87 8.06 -6.81
C HIS A 65 -2.72 7.34 -6.10
N THR A 66 -3.03 6.57 -5.06
CA THR A 66 -2.07 5.75 -4.29
C THR A 66 -1.63 4.48 -5.01
N MET A 67 -2.43 3.97 -5.95
CA MET A 67 -2.06 2.83 -6.84
C MET A 67 -1.14 3.24 -7.99
N ARG A 68 -1.02 4.55 -8.28
CA ARG A 68 -0.21 5.00 -9.41
C ARG A 68 1.25 5.04 -9.03
N ASP A 69 1.98 4.02 -9.48
CA ASP A 69 3.43 4.08 -9.49
C ASP A 69 3.91 5.22 -10.38
N VAL A 70 5.03 5.84 -9.98
CA VAL A 70 5.83 6.67 -10.88
C VAL A 70 6.39 5.76 -11.99
N VAL A 71 6.92 6.32 -13.08
CA VAL A 71 7.62 5.51 -14.11
C VAL A 71 8.68 4.64 -13.41
N VAL A 72 8.36 3.35 -13.26
CA VAL A 72 9.25 2.36 -12.67
C VAL A 72 10.32 2.07 -13.73
N PRO A 73 11.62 2.28 -13.43
CA PRO A 73 12.70 1.98 -14.35
C PRO A 73 12.62 0.53 -14.84
N ASP A 74 12.94 0.28 -16.11
CA ASP A 74 13.06 -1.09 -16.61
C ASP A 74 14.31 -1.78 -16.03
N MET A 75 14.38 -3.12 -16.08
CA MET A 75 15.44 -3.92 -15.44
C MET A 75 16.88 -3.51 -15.84
N ASP A 76 17.06 -3.04 -17.08
CA ASP A 76 18.36 -2.57 -17.55
C ASP A 76 18.71 -1.17 -17.04
N GLU A 77 17.70 -0.40 -16.66
CA GLU A 77 17.80 0.93 -16.09
C GLU A 77 17.98 0.90 -14.56
N GLU A 78 17.52 -0.16 -13.88
CA GLU A 78 17.68 -0.37 -12.43
C GLU A 78 19.12 -0.18 -11.94
N LYS A 79 20.09 -0.60 -12.76
CA LYS A 79 21.54 -0.54 -12.49
C LYS A 79 22.06 0.89 -12.34
N TRP A 80 21.31 1.88 -12.82
CA TRP A 80 21.68 3.29 -12.87
C TRP A 80 20.91 4.15 -11.85
N VAL A 81 20.04 3.52 -11.06
CA VAL A 81 19.12 4.18 -10.12
C VAL A 81 19.70 4.25 -8.69
N VAL A 82 20.81 3.54 -8.46
CA VAL A 82 21.59 3.46 -7.20
C VAL A 82 22.79 4.41 -7.22
#